data_AF-A0A939AQN9-F1
#
_entry.id   AF-A0A939AQN9-F1
#
_cell.length_a   1.000
_cell.length_b   1.000
_cell.length_c   1.000
_cell.angle_alpha   90.00
_cell.angle_beta   90.00
_cell.angle_gamma   90.00
#
_symmetry.space_group_name_H-M   'P 1'
#
loop_
_entity.id
_entity.type
_entity.pdbx_description
1 polymer ?
#
loop_
_entity_poly.entity_id
_entity_poly.type
_entity_poly.pdbx_seq_one_letter_code
_entity_poly.pdbx_strand_id
1 'polypeptide(L)'
;MRRVLVFLTLVAVLAMAIAAPAQAGLTWCLTDPNIKLADGGVVHLWVGVAPENKNTGFTLTIVAPAGSRVVGNSQKLNMTVVLQDSGPAGEITAWVDAGFDVSYAVKFRSQVLGEGLFEGAHTWSW
;
A
#
# COMPACT_ATOMS: atom_id res chain seq x y z
N MET A 1 25.35 22.34 -22.50
CA MET A 1 24.81 20.97 -22.57
C MET A 1 24.62 20.26 -21.22
N ARG A 2 25.13 20.78 -20.09
CA ARG A 2 24.97 20.14 -18.75
C ARG A 2 23.66 20.45 -18.02
N ARG A 3 22.95 21.52 -18.40
CA ARG A 3 21.70 21.97 -17.74
C ARG A 3 20.44 21.25 -18.22
N VAL A 4 20.45 20.71 -19.44
CA VAL A 4 19.30 20.01 -20.04
C VAL A 4 19.14 18.59 -19.47
N LEU A 5 20.24 17.94 -19.09
CA LEU A 5 20.23 16.59 -18.50
C LEU A 5 19.69 16.57 -17.06
N VAL A 6 19.86 17.66 -16.31
CA VAL A 6 19.37 17.80 -14.93
C VAL A 6 17.85 18.02 -14.90
N PHE A 7 17.30 18.72 -15.89
CA PHE A 7 15.85 18.90 -16.01
C PHE A 7 15.12 17.59 -16.38
N LEU A 8 15.70 16.77 -17.26
CA LEU A 8 15.09 15.49 -17.66
C LEU A 8 15.08 14.45 -16.54
N THR A 9 16.10 14.45 -15.66
CA THR A 9 16.13 13.55 -14.50
C THR A 9 15.18 14.02 -13.39
N LEU A 10 15.02 15.33 -13.19
CA LEU A 10 14.04 15.86 -12.23
C LEU A 10 12.60 15.59 -12.68
N VAL A 11 12.31 15.67 -13.98
CA VAL A 11 11.00 15.34 -14.57
C VAL A 11 10.73 13.83 -14.49
N ALA A 12 11.74 12.97 -14.64
CA ALA A 12 11.60 11.52 -14.48
C ALA A 12 11.36 11.09 -13.03
N VAL A 13 11.95 11.79 -12.04
CA VAL A 13 11.69 11.54 -10.62
C VAL A 13 10.31 12.08 -10.21
N LEU A 14 9.84 13.18 -10.83
CA LEU A 14 8.50 13.72 -10.58
C LEU A 14 7.39 12.90 -11.24
N ALA A 15 7.66 12.21 -12.35
CA ALA A 15 6.71 11.31 -13.00
C ALA A 15 6.44 10.02 -12.20
N MET A 16 7.37 9.58 -11.35
CA MET A 16 7.13 8.44 -10.45
C MET A 16 6.28 8.79 -9.21
N ALA A 17 5.98 10.08 -9.00
CA ALA A 17 5.03 10.51 -7.96
C ALA A 17 3.57 10.42 -8.42
N ILE A 18 3.30 10.16 -9.69
CA ILE A 18 1.96 10.20 -10.29
C ILE A 18 1.47 8.76 -10.52
N ALA A 19 1.06 8.10 -9.44
CA ALA A 19 0.09 6.99 -9.47
C ALA A 19 -0.35 6.60 -8.04
N ALA A 20 -0.57 7.57 -7.16
CA ALA A 20 -1.51 7.39 -6.05
C ALA A 20 -2.77 8.17 -6.46
N PRO A 21 -3.98 7.62 -6.31
CA PRO A 21 -5.18 8.36 -6.64
C PRO A 21 -5.18 9.63 -5.80
N ALA A 22 -5.33 10.76 -6.49
CA ALA A 22 -5.39 12.07 -5.90
C ALA A 22 -6.71 12.24 -5.13
N GLN A 23 -6.83 11.67 -3.94
CA GLN A 23 -7.72 12.22 -2.91
C GLN A 23 -6.94 13.31 -2.18
N ALA A 24 -7.14 14.55 -2.63
CA ALA A 24 -6.63 15.74 -1.98
C ALA A 24 -7.07 15.74 -0.51
N GLY A 25 -6.11 15.92 0.41
CA GLY A 25 -6.38 16.02 1.85
C GLY A 25 -6.01 14.78 2.68
N LEU A 26 -5.70 13.63 2.08
CA LEU A 26 -5.23 12.46 2.83
C LEU A 26 -3.73 12.53 3.12
N THR A 27 -3.32 12.08 4.30
CA THR A 27 -1.91 11.77 4.54
C THR A 27 -1.63 10.43 3.87
N TRP A 28 -1.26 10.49 2.59
CA TRP A 28 -0.81 9.34 1.84
C TRP A 28 0.55 8.93 2.35
N CYS A 29 0.64 7.65 2.64
CA CYS A 29 1.88 7.06 3.00
C CYS A 29 2.26 6.05 1.94
N LEU A 30 3.55 5.97 1.63
CA LEU A 30 4.14 4.65 1.57
C LEU A 30 3.97 4.09 3.01
N THR A 31 3.13 3.07 3.20
CA THR A 31 2.09 2.85 4.24
C THR A 31 1.68 1.38 4.15
N ASP A 32 2.62 0.50 4.52
CA ASP A 32 2.47 -0.75 5.30
C ASP A 32 1.36 -1.71 4.81
N PRO A 33 1.68 -2.79 4.06
CA PRO A 33 2.96 -3.50 3.93
C PRO A 33 3.46 -3.72 2.49
N ASN A 34 4.78 -3.82 2.36
CA ASN A 34 5.38 -4.59 1.28
C ASN A 34 5.28 -6.06 1.67
N ILE A 35 4.37 -6.79 1.04
CA ILE A 35 4.20 -8.23 1.25
C ILE A 35 5.19 -8.92 0.33
N LYS A 36 6.28 -9.44 0.91
CA LYS A 36 7.22 -10.30 0.18
C LYS A 36 6.61 -11.69 0.07
N LEU A 37 6.42 -12.13 -1.16
CA LEU A 37 5.93 -13.46 -1.50
C LEU A 37 7.09 -14.46 -1.50
N ALA A 38 6.78 -15.74 -1.33
CA ALA A 38 7.77 -16.82 -1.27
C ALA A 38 8.59 -16.96 -2.57
N ASP A 39 8.02 -16.60 -3.72
CA ASP A 39 8.65 -16.65 -5.04
C ASP A 39 9.59 -15.45 -5.33
N GLY A 40 9.75 -14.53 -4.37
CA GLY A 40 10.53 -13.31 -4.51
C GLY A 40 9.74 -12.12 -5.07
N GLY A 41 8.44 -12.28 -5.34
CA GLY A 41 7.54 -11.18 -5.68
C GLY A 41 7.28 -10.24 -4.50
N VAL A 42 6.86 -9.00 -4.79
CA VAL A 42 6.45 -8.02 -3.78
C VAL A 42 5.10 -7.43 -4.18
N VAL A 43 4.11 -7.58 -3.31
CA VAL A 43 2.87 -6.80 -3.39
C VAL A 43 3.02 -5.59 -2.50
N HIS A 44 2.71 -4.42 -3.07
CA HIS A 44 2.69 -3.16 -2.34
C HIS A 44 1.24 -2.81 -2.05
N LEU A 45 0.86 -2.83 -0.78
CA LEU A 45 -0.42 -2.31 -0.31
C LEU A 45 -0.15 -1.01 0.44
N TRP A 46 -0.75 0.07 -0.04
CA TRP A 46 -0.66 1.41 0.51
C TRP A 46 -1.94 1.73 1.27
N VAL A 47 -1.79 2.28 2.46
CA VAL A 47 -2.90 2.75 3.29
C VAL A 47 -2.80 4.26 3.54
N GLY A 48 -3.92 4.95 3.38
CA GLY A 48 -4.07 6.39 3.58
C GLY A 48 -5.20 6.71 4.55
N VAL A 49 -4.97 7.68 5.44
CA VAL A 49 -5.97 8.15 6.41
C VAL A 49 -6.05 9.67 6.38
N ALA A 50 -7.17 10.22 6.82
CA ALA A 50 -7.32 11.66 7.00
C ALA A 50 -6.30 12.18 8.06
N PRO A 51 -5.71 13.38 7.89
CA PRO A 51 -4.67 13.91 8.77
C PRO A 51 -5.06 13.95 10.25
N GLU A 52 -6.33 14.22 10.54
CA GLU A 52 -6.91 14.21 11.88
C GLU A 52 -6.85 12.82 12.56
N ASN A 53 -6.81 11.74 11.78
CA ASN A 53 -6.78 10.35 12.26
C ASN A 53 -5.37 9.75 12.25
N LYS A 54 -4.33 10.51 11.86
CA LYS A 54 -2.95 10.01 11.69
C LYS A 54 -2.40 9.28 12.93
N ASN A 55 -2.76 9.73 14.12
CA ASN A 55 -2.26 9.17 15.38
C ASN A 55 -3.21 8.15 16.01
N THR A 56 -4.38 7.93 15.40
CA THR A 56 -5.39 6.98 15.87
C THR A 56 -4.95 5.57 15.50
N GLY A 57 -4.98 4.68 16.49
CA GLY A 57 -4.63 3.26 16.32
C GLY A 57 -5.67 2.52 15.48
N PHE A 58 -5.24 1.68 14.54
CA PHE A 58 -6.13 0.76 13.82
C PHE A 58 -5.42 -0.54 13.40
N THR A 59 -6.19 -1.55 13.01
CA THR A 59 -5.64 -2.86 12.61
C THR A 59 -5.89 -3.13 11.13
N LEU A 60 -4.83 -3.51 10.42
CA LEU A 60 -4.89 -4.04 9.06
C LEU A 60 -4.64 -5.54 9.12
N THR A 61 -5.61 -6.34 8.70
CA THR A 61 -5.44 -7.80 8.59
C THR A 61 -5.27 -8.18 7.14
N ILE A 62 -4.31 -9.07 6.88
CA ILE A 62 -3.94 -9.51 5.54
C ILE A 62 -3.84 -11.02 5.53
N VAL A 63 -4.53 -11.65 4.60
CA VAL A 63 -4.40 -13.06 4.26
C VAL A 63 -3.57 -13.14 2.99
N ALA A 64 -2.46 -13.86 3.03
CA ALA A 64 -1.50 -13.98 1.93
C ALA A 64 -0.98 -15.42 1.81
N PRO A 65 -0.35 -15.80 0.67
CA PRO A 65 0.20 -17.13 0.49
C PRO A 65 1.16 -17.51 1.61
N ALA A 66 1.20 -18.80 1.96
CA ALA A 66 2.12 -19.33 2.97
C ALA A 66 3.58 -18.93 2.69
N GLY A 67 4.30 -18.55 3.75
CA GLY A 67 5.68 -18.05 3.65
C GLY A 67 5.80 -16.56 3.26
N SER A 68 4.69 -15.84 3.09
CA SER A 68 4.71 -14.40 2.90
C SER A 68 5.17 -13.66 4.17
N ARG A 69 5.70 -12.45 4.01
CA ARG A 69 6.04 -11.58 5.16
C ARG A 69 5.83 -10.09 4.85
N VAL A 70 5.48 -9.34 5.89
CA VAL A 70 5.37 -7.88 5.90
C VAL A 70 6.72 -7.26 6.24
N VAL A 71 7.21 -6.30 5.45
CA VAL A 71 8.58 -5.76 5.64
C VAL A 71 8.72 -4.24 5.75
N GLY A 72 7.65 -3.46 5.95
CA GLY A 72 7.87 -2.05 6.26
C GLY A 72 6.65 -1.15 6.39
N ASN A 73 6.80 -0.18 7.30
CA ASN A 73 5.91 0.95 7.53
C ASN A 73 6.72 2.26 7.45
N SER A 74 6.67 2.96 6.32
CA SER A 74 7.56 4.09 6.04
C SER A 74 7.09 5.46 6.57
N GLN A 75 5.81 5.65 6.89
CA GLN A 75 5.32 6.90 7.53
C GLN A 75 4.88 6.75 8.99
N LYS A 76 5.13 5.59 9.61
CA LYS A 76 4.82 5.34 11.04
C LYS A 76 3.36 5.66 11.41
N LEU A 77 2.40 5.28 10.55
CA LEU A 77 1.00 5.24 11.01
C LEU A 77 0.92 4.34 12.23
N ASN A 78 0.05 4.69 13.18
CA ASN A 78 -0.24 3.87 14.34
C ASN A 78 -1.11 2.68 13.93
N MET A 79 -0.53 1.76 13.15
CA MET A 79 -1.24 0.64 12.55
C MET A 79 -0.60 -0.66 13.01
N THR A 80 -1.44 -1.61 13.44
CA THR A 80 -1.02 -2.99 13.71
C THR A 80 -1.31 -3.83 12.48
N VAL A 81 -0.31 -4.55 11.96
CA VAL A 81 -0.49 -5.49 10.86
C VAL A 81 -0.58 -6.92 11.38
N VAL A 82 -1.66 -7.60 11.02
CA VAL A 82 -1.84 -9.04 11.25
C VAL A 82 -1.71 -9.75 9.92
N LEU A 83 -0.64 -10.55 9.76
CA LEU A 83 -0.46 -11.39 8.59
C LEU A 83 -0.90 -12.82 8.90
N GLN A 84 -1.84 -13.33 8.09
CA GLN A 84 -2.29 -14.71 8.09
C GLN A 84 -1.72 -15.40 6.85
N ASP A 85 -0.82 -16.35 7.05
CA ASP A 85 -0.06 -17.06 6.01
C ASP A 85 -0.77 -18.32 5.52
N SER A 86 -2.08 -18.23 5.33
CA SER A 86 -2.95 -19.33 4.92
C SER A 86 -3.73 -19.03 3.63
N GLY A 87 -3.35 -17.98 2.90
CA GLY A 87 -4.03 -17.54 1.68
C GLY A 87 -3.71 -18.38 0.45
N PRO A 88 -4.56 -18.32 -0.60
CA PRO A 88 -4.28 -18.93 -1.90
C PRO A 88 -3.06 -18.31 -2.59
N ALA A 89 -2.36 -19.08 -3.41
CA ALA A 89 -1.29 -18.55 -4.26
C ALA A 89 -1.86 -17.58 -5.32
N GLY A 90 -1.17 -16.46 -5.55
CA GLY A 90 -1.58 -15.46 -6.54
C GLY A 90 -2.68 -14.51 -6.06
N GLU A 91 -3.07 -14.58 -4.78
CA GLU A 91 -4.09 -13.71 -4.20
C GLU A 91 -3.63 -13.14 -2.86
N ILE A 92 -4.08 -11.92 -2.55
CA ILE A 92 -4.13 -11.43 -1.17
C ILE A 92 -5.53 -10.91 -0.87
N THR A 93 -5.95 -11.08 0.37
CA THR A 93 -7.15 -10.45 0.91
C THR A 93 -6.75 -9.53 2.05
N ALA A 94 -7.30 -8.33 2.10
CA ALA A 94 -7.08 -7.42 3.21
C ALA A 94 -8.38 -6.76 3.66
N TRP A 95 -8.44 -6.45 4.95
CA TRP A 95 -9.48 -5.61 5.53
C TRP A 95 -8.91 -4.82 6.69
N VAL A 96 -9.61 -3.73 7.00
CA VAL A 96 -9.26 -2.85 8.10
C VAL A 96 -10.35 -2.88 9.15
N ASP A 97 -9.94 -2.97 10.41
CA ASP A 97 -10.76 -2.65 11.56
C ASP A 97 -10.33 -1.26 12.06
N ALA A 98 -11.07 -0.25 11.63
CA ALA A 98 -10.89 1.15 11.98
C ALA A 98 -12.26 1.78 12.23
N GLY A 99 -12.33 2.69 13.21
CA GLY A 99 -13.52 3.50 13.47
C GLY A 99 -13.66 4.73 12.56
N PHE A 100 -12.95 4.76 11.43
CA PHE A 100 -12.88 5.87 10.49
C PHE A 100 -12.50 5.38 9.09
N ASP A 101 -12.70 6.23 8.08
CA ASP A 101 -12.42 5.87 6.69
C ASP A 101 -10.92 5.68 6.43
N VAL A 102 -10.59 4.58 5.77
CA VAL A 102 -9.23 4.21 5.40
C VAL A 102 -9.17 3.93 3.91
N SER A 103 -8.39 4.73 3.18
CA SER A 103 -8.14 4.54 1.76
C SER A 103 -7.03 3.51 1.52
N TYR A 104 -7.10 2.82 0.39
CA TYR A 104 -6.08 1.88 -0.05
C TYR A 104 -5.70 2.06 -1.52
N ALA A 105 -4.50 1.57 -1.85
CA ALA A 105 -4.10 1.23 -3.21
C ALA A 105 -3.24 -0.04 -3.18
N VAL A 106 -3.31 -0.86 -4.22
CA VAL A 106 -2.57 -2.14 -4.31
C VAL A 106 -1.86 -2.25 -5.66
N LYS A 107 -0.59 -2.65 -5.64
CA LYS A 107 0.18 -2.92 -6.86
C LYS A 107 1.05 -4.17 -6.75
N PHE A 108 1.23 -4.84 -7.89
CA PHE A 108 2.18 -5.94 -8.08
C PHE A 108 2.93 -5.74 -9.40
N ARG A 109 4.26 -5.83 -9.39
CA ARG A 109 5.12 -5.70 -10.59
C ARG A 109 4.72 -4.53 -11.53
N SER A 110 4.51 -3.35 -10.95
CA SER A 110 4.07 -2.12 -11.64
C SER A 110 2.61 -2.09 -12.14
N GLN A 111 1.84 -3.16 -12.00
CA GLN A 111 0.40 -3.19 -12.28
C GLN A 111 -0.38 -2.71 -11.05
N VAL A 112 -1.38 -1.84 -11.27
CA VAL A 112 -2.38 -1.49 -10.26
C VAL A 112 -3.43 -2.60 -10.21
N LEU A 113 -3.58 -3.22 -9.04
CA LEU A 113 -4.57 -4.27 -8.80
C LEU A 113 -5.90 -3.68 -8.29
N GLY A 114 -5.86 -2.56 -7.57
CA GLY A 114 -7.05 -1.86 -7.10
C GLY A 114 -6.75 -0.63 -6.25
N GLU A 115 -7.73 0.25 -6.10
CA GLU A 115 -7.70 1.43 -5.25
C GLU A 115 -9.11 1.79 -4.76
N GLY A 116 -9.24 2.42 -3.60
CA GLY A 116 -10.55 2.77 -3.04
C GLY A 116 -10.54 3.00 -1.53
N LEU A 117 -11.70 2.83 -0.91
CA LEU A 117 -11.89 2.80 0.54
C LEU A 117 -12.08 1.37 1.01
N PHE A 118 -11.58 1.03 2.19
CA PHE A 118 -11.88 -0.25 2.83
C PHE A 118 -13.34 -0.31 3.29
N GLU A 119 -14.21 -0.81 2.41
CA GLU A 119 -15.58 -1.21 2.73
C GLU A 119 -15.63 -2.73 3.01
N GLY A 120 -15.03 -3.15 4.13
CA GLY A 120 -14.90 -4.57 4.48
C GLY A 120 -13.66 -5.24 3.86
N ALA A 121 -13.79 -6.51 3.47
CA ALA A 121 -12.69 -7.30 2.93
C ALA A 121 -12.58 -7.18 1.41
N HIS A 122 -11.36 -6.96 0.93
CA HIS A 122 -11.03 -6.83 -0.48
C HIS A 122 -10.00 -7.88 -0.86
N THR A 123 -10.24 -8.57 -1.97
CA THR A 123 -9.32 -9.57 -2.53
C THR A 123 -8.80 -9.08 -3.87
N TRP A 124 -7.49 -9.21 -4.08
CA TRP A 124 -6.84 -8.91 -5.35
C TRP A 124 -5.99 -10.09 -5.79
N SER A 125 -6.04 -10.39 -7.08
CA SER A 125 -5.30 -11.48 -7.71
C SER A 125 -4.35 -10.93 -8.78
N TRP A 126 -3.25 -11.64 -9.07
CA TRP A 126 -2.24 -11.26 -10.07
C TRP A 126 -1.66 -12.45 -10.84
#